data_AF-A0A9X5IPI4-F1
#
_entry.id   AF-A0A9X5IPI4-F1
#
_cell.length_a   1.000
_cell.length_b   1.000
_cell.length_c   1.000
_cell.angle_alpha   90.00
_cell.angle_beta   90.00
_cell.angle_gamma   90.00
#
_symmetry.space_group_name_H-M   'P 1'
#
loop_
_entity.id
_entity.type
_entity.pdbx_description
1 polymer ?
#
loop_
_entity_poly.entity_id
_entity_poly.type
_entity_poly.pdbx_seq_one_letter_code
_entity_poly.pdbx_strand_id
1 'polypeptide(L)'
;MFNVFTVSDSGNVEVSVAEQLEFFPIQSPCRGICQVDERGYCRGCMRTRDERFNWQNFSDTQKQEVLRLCRQRLLRKIRANKAGEAEEPQQPSLF
;
A
#
# COMPACT_ATOMS: atom_id res chain seq x y z
N MET A 1 -45.68 -9.05 40.38
CA MET A 1 -46.10 -8.39 39.13
C MET A 1 -44.93 -8.50 38.15
N PHE A 2 -44.69 -9.74 37.68
CA PHE A 2 -43.61 -10.03 36.73
C PHE A 2 -44.11 -9.62 35.34
N ASN A 3 -43.43 -8.67 34.70
CA ASN A 3 -43.75 -8.35 33.32
C ASN A 3 -42.82 -9.10 32.37
N VAL A 4 -43.46 -9.66 31.36
CA VAL A 4 -42.99 -10.73 30.48
C VAL A 4 -42.10 -10.19 29.36
N PHE A 5 -41.24 -11.07 28.87
CA PHE A 5 -40.33 -10.95 27.74
C PHE A 5 -41.09 -10.80 26.40
N THR A 6 -40.73 -9.83 25.55
CA THR A 6 -40.85 -9.93 24.07
C THR A 6 -39.69 -9.20 23.40
N VAL A 7 -38.54 -9.87 23.26
CA VAL A 7 -37.54 -9.49 22.26
C VAL A 7 -38.01 -10.14 20.95
N SER A 8 -38.69 -9.35 20.14
CA SER A 8 -39.21 -9.76 18.84
C SER A 8 -38.11 -9.65 17.79
N ASP A 9 -37.75 -10.82 17.27
CA ASP A 9 -37.58 -11.14 15.86
C ASP A 9 -36.37 -10.54 15.10
N SER A 10 -35.44 -11.46 14.82
CA SER A 10 -35.00 -11.79 13.46
C SER A 10 -34.66 -10.62 12.53
N GLY A 11 -33.41 -10.17 12.62
CA GLY A 11 -32.73 -9.46 11.54
C GLY A 11 -31.36 -10.07 11.34
N ASN A 12 -31.30 -11.27 10.77
CA ASN A 12 -30.04 -11.79 10.23
C ASN A 12 -29.69 -10.91 9.03
N VAL A 13 -28.98 -9.81 9.28
CA VAL A 13 -28.40 -8.99 8.23
C VAL A 13 -27.29 -9.85 7.64
N GLU A 14 -27.63 -10.60 6.59
CA GLU A 14 -26.66 -11.20 5.70
C GLU A 14 -25.93 -10.05 4.99
N VAL A 15 -24.97 -9.46 5.71
CA VAL A 15 -24.08 -8.45 5.14
C VAL A 15 -23.20 -9.20 4.15
N SER A 16 -23.45 -8.96 2.87
CA SER A 16 -22.61 -9.49 1.81
C SER A 16 -21.17 -8.98 2.04
N VAL A 17 -20.21 -9.89 2.17
CA VAL A 17 -18.78 -9.57 2.41
C VAL A 17 -18.23 -8.63 1.32
N ALA A 18 -18.89 -8.57 0.16
CA ALA A 18 -18.56 -7.70 -0.95
C ALA A 18 -18.89 -6.21 -0.69
N GLU A 19 -19.99 -5.88 -0.01
CA GLU A 19 -20.39 -4.49 0.25
C GLU A 19 -19.61 -3.84 1.41
N GLN A 20 -19.07 -4.63 2.33
CA GLN A 20 -18.25 -4.12 3.44
C GLN A 20 -16.87 -3.59 3.00
N LEU A 21 -16.41 -3.92 1.79
CA LEU A 21 -15.08 -3.52 1.32
C LEU A 21 -15.01 -2.04 0.87
N GLU A 22 -16.17 -1.40 0.64
CA GLU A 22 -16.24 0.01 0.21
C GLU A 22 -16.09 1.02 1.36
N PHE A 23 -15.99 0.55 2.61
CA PHE A 23 -16.03 1.45 3.76
C PHE A 23 -14.67 2.03 4.16
N PHE A 24 -13.55 1.41 3.79
CA PHE A 24 -12.24 1.82 4.28
C PHE A 24 -11.51 2.74 3.29
N PRO A 25 -11.23 4.00 3.66
CA PRO A 25 -10.50 4.90 2.78
C PRO A 25 -9.08 4.39 2.55
N ILE A 26 -8.59 4.50 1.31
CA ILE A 26 -7.25 4.07 0.94
C ILE A 26 -6.21 4.94 1.65
N GLN A 27 -5.38 4.28 2.47
CA GLN A 27 -4.36 4.95 3.26
C GLN A 27 -3.15 5.37 2.41
N SER A 28 -2.54 6.50 2.78
CA SER A 28 -1.34 7.00 2.11
C SER A 28 -0.13 6.13 2.43
N PRO A 29 0.70 5.74 1.43
CA PRO A 29 1.92 4.95 1.65
C PRO A 29 3.11 5.80 2.15
N CYS A 30 2.86 7.04 2.60
CA CYS A 30 3.91 7.98 2.97
C CYS A 30 4.58 7.58 4.28
N ARG A 31 5.92 7.52 4.29
CA ARG A 31 6.74 7.23 5.48
C ARG A 31 7.37 8.48 6.11
N GLY A 32 6.91 9.67 5.73
CA GLY A 32 7.48 10.95 6.20
C GLY A 32 8.84 11.32 5.59
N ILE A 33 9.40 10.49 4.71
CA ILE A 33 10.67 10.77 4.03
C ILE A 33 10.37 11.35 2.65
N CYS A 34 10.56 12.66 2.47
CA CYS A 34 10.34 13.34 1.19
C CYS A 34 11.66 13.61 0.44
N GLN A 35 12.48 12.58 0.26
CA GLN A 35 13.71 12.65 -0.51
C GLN A 35 13.52 12.00 -1.88
N VAL A 36 14.06 12.61 -2.92
CA VAL A 36 13.92 12.14 -4.30
C VAL A 36 15.15 11.32 -4.71
N ASP A 37 14.92 10.26 -5.46
CA ASP A 37 15.96 9.43 -6.07
C ASP A 37 16.41 10.03 -7.41
N GLU A 38 17.52 9.57 -7.98
CA GLU A 38 18.05 10.07 -9.26
C GLU A 38 17.04 9.99 -10.40
N ARG A 39 16.11 9.03 -10.30
CA ARG A 39 15.03 8.80 -11.27
C ARG A 39 13.76 9.63 -11.04
N GLY A 40 13.76 10.54 -10.07
CA GLY A 40 12.62 11.41 -9.77
C GLY A 40 11.53 10.81 -8.87
N TYR A 41 11.75 9.64 -8.27
CA TYR A 41 10.80 9.00 -7.34
C TYR A 41 11.15 9.26 -5.88
N CYS A 42 10.15 9.33 -5.00
CA CYS A 42 10.39 9.41 -3.56
C CYS A 42 11.06 8.12 -3.04
N ARG A 43 12.17 8.24 -2.29
CA ARG A 43 12.90 7.12 -1.70
C ARG A 43 12.06 6.29 -0.72
N GLY A 44 11.09 6.91 -0.04
CA GLY A 44 10.25 6.26 0.95
C GLY A 44 9.01 5.56 0.37
N CYS A 45 8.23 6.29 -0.43
CA CYS A 45 6.93 5.81 -0.93
C CYS A 45 6.90 5.49 -2.44
N MET A 46 7.99 5.71 -3.17
CA MET A 46 8.13 5.45 -4.62
C MET A 46 7.18 6.23 -5.54
N ARG A 47 6.54 7.28 -5.00
CA ARG A 47 5.66 8.19 -5.73
C ARG A 47 6.43 9.27 -6.46
N THR A 48 5.95 9.70 -7.62
CA THR A 48 6.44 10.91 -8.31
C THR A 48 6.07 12.16 -7.53
N ARG A 49 6.62 13.31 -7.93
CA ARG A 49 6.25 14.62 -7.35
C ARG A 49 4.74 14.87 -7.49
N ASP A 50 4.22 14.71 -8.69
CA ASP A 50 2.82 15.02 -9.00
C ASP A 50 1.83 14.10 -8.28
N GLU A 51 2.18 12.81 -8.17
CA GLU A 51 1.39 11.84 -7.40
C GLU A 51 1.30 12.22 -5.91
N ARG A 52 2.34 12.82 -5.33
CA ARG A 52 2.30 13.27 -3.92
C ARG A 52 1.40 14.50 -3.75
N PHE A 53 1.54 15.50 -4.62
CA PHE A 53 0.74 16.72 -4.54
C PHE A 53 -0.74 16.46 -4.79
N ASN A 54 -1.07 15.57 -5.73
CA ASN A 54 -2.45 15.31 -6.11
C ASN A 54 -3.13 14.16 -5.34
N TRP A 55 -2.48 13.56 -4.33
CA TRP A 55 -3.02 12.38 -3.64
C TRP A 55 -4.41 12.59 -3.05
N GLN A 56 -4.67 13.76 -2.45
CA GLN A 56 -5.97 14.06 -1.85
C GLN A 56 -7.08 14.22 -2.90
N ASN A 57 -6.71 14.54 -4.15
CA ASN A 57 -7.65 14.77 -5.25
C ASN A 57 -7.92 13.51 -6.07
N PHE A 58 -7.23 12.40 -5.79
CA PHE A 58 -7.40 11.17 -6.55
C PHE A 58 -8.65 10.39 -6.12
N SER A 59 -9.34 9.81 -7.09
CA SER A 59 -10.37 8.79 -6.83
C SER A 59 -9.73 7.55 -6.22
N ASP A 60 -10.52 6.71 -5.57
CA ASP A 60 -9.98 5.51 -4.93
C ASP A 60 -9.38 4.52 -5.96
N THR A 61 -9.96 4.44 -7.14
CA THR A 61 -9.38 3.70 -8.28
C THR A 61 -8.01 4.25 -8.69
N GLN A 62 -7.86 5.57 -8.76
CA GLN A 62 -6.57 6.21 -9.05
C GLN A 62 -5.56 5.98 -7.93
N LYS A 63 -5.99 6.03 -6.67
CA LYS A 63 -5.12 5.75 -5.52
C LYS A 63 -4.59 4.31 -5.56
N GLN A 64 -5.46 3.34 -5.85
CA GLN A 64 -5.06 1.94 -6.03
C GLN A 64 -4.04 1.78 -7.17
N GLU A 65 -4.27 2.45 -8.29
CA GLU A 65 -3.36 2.39 -9.42
C GLU A 65 -1.99 2.99 -9.10
N VAL A 66 -1.95 4.14 -8.42
CA VAL A 66 -0.70 4.74 -7.97
C VAL A 66 0.04 3.81 -7.01
N LEU A 67 -0.66 3.16 -6.07
CA LEU A 67 -0.07 2.17 -5.17
C LEU A 67 0.51 0.97 -5.93
N ARG A 68 -0.21 0.47 -6.94
CA ARG A 68 0.24 -0.62 -7.81
C ARG A 68 1.53 -0.25 -8.54
N LEU A 69 1.59 0.96 -9.12
CA LEU A 69 2.78 1.48 -9.80
C LEU A 69 3.95 1.66 -8.83
N CYS A 70 3.72 2.18 -7.62
CA CYS A 70 4.76 2.33 -6.60
C CYS A 70 5.38 0.99 -6.23
N ARG A 71 4.55 -0.04 -6.03
CA ARG A 71 5.02 -1.41 -5.80
C ARG A 71 5.85 -1.93 -6.97
N GLN A 72 5.41 -1.70 -8.20
CA GLN A 72 6.15 -2.11 -9.39
C GLN A 72 7.51 -1.42 -9.50
N ARG A 73 7.58 -0.10 -9.25
CA ARG A 73 8.82 0.67 -9.24
C ARG A 73 9.79 0.17 -8.16
N LEU A 74 9.27 -0.15 -6.96
CA LEU A 74 10.06 -0.74 -5.88
C LEU A 74 10.66 -2.10 -6.27
N LEU A 75 9.86 -3.00 -6.81
CA LEU A 75 10.34 -4.32 -7.24
C LEU A 75 11.41 -4.23 -8.33
N ARG A 76 11.26 -3.30 -9.29
CA ARG A 76 12.30 -3.02 -10.29
C ARG A 76 13.60 -2.55 -9.64
N LYS A 77 13.52 -1.66 -8.64
CA LYS A 77 14.69 -1.17 -7.90
C LYS A 77 15.39 -2.30 -7.13
N ILE A 78 14.64 -3.14 -6.43
CA ILE A 78 15.20 -4.29 -5.70
C ILE A 78 15.90 -5.27 -6.65
N ARG A 79 15.29 -5.57 -7.81
CA ARG A 79 15.92 -6.45 -8.81
C ARG A 79 17.19 -5.85 -9.41
N ALA A 80 17.19 -4.55 -9.69
CA ALA A 80 18.38 -3.85 -10.18
C ALA A 80 19.53 -3.88 -9.16
N ASN A 81 19.22 -3.68 -7.86
CA ASN A 81 20.21 -3.78 -6.80
C ASN A 81 20.78 -5.20 -6.67
N LYS A 82 19.93 -6.23 -6.71
CA LYS A 82 20.38 -7.64 -6.61
C LYS A 82 21.30 -8.05 -7.76
N ALA A 83 21.12 -7.48 -8.95
CA ALA A 83 22.03 -7.71 -10.07
C ALA A 83 23.42 -7.08 -9.84
N GLY A 84 23.51 -5.99 -9.09
CA GLY A 84 24.79 -5.35 -8.72
C GLY A 84 25.54 -6.05 -7.58
N GLU A 85 24.82 -6.71 -6.66
CA GLU A 85 25.44 -7.46 -5.54
C GLU A 85 25.97 -8.84 -5.93
N ALA A 86 25.57 -9.38 -7.09
CA ALA A 86 25.99 -10.71 -7.55
C ALA A 86 27.40 -10.75 -8.16
N GLU A 87 28.10 -9.62 -8.25
CA GLU A 87 29.41 -9.50 -8.91
C GLU A 87 30.61 -9.53 -7.93
N GLU A 88 30.38 -9.67 -6.62
CA GLU A 88 31.48 -9.77 -5.66
C GLU A 88 31.73 -11.25 -5.29
N PRO A 89 32.73 -11.92 -5.88
CA PRO A 89 33.13 -13.24 -5.43
C PRO A 89 33.65 -13.10 -4.00
N GLN A 90 32.89 -13.59 -3.02
CA GLN A 90 33.35 -13.80 -1.67
C GLN A 90 34.51 -14.79 -1.72
N GLN A 91 35.74 -14.28 -1.84
CA GLN A 91 36.93 -15.08 -1.68
C GLN A 91 37.00 -15.48 -0.20
N PRO A 92 36.90 -16.78 0.12
CA PRO A 92 37.15 -17.20 1.49
C PRO A 92 38.59 -16.83 1.85
N SER A 93 38.78 -16.17 2.99
CA SER A 93 40.11 -15.84 3.49
C SER A 93 40.91 -17.12 3.67
N LEU A 94 42.00 -17.26 2.91
CA LEU A 94 42.96 -18.35 3.05
C LEU A 94 43.94 -18.06 4.19
N PHE A 95 43.42 -18.05 5.42
CA PHE A 95 44.21 -18.13 6.65
C PHE A 95 43.49 -19.00 7.68
#